data_AF-A0A6G0R4D9-F1
#
_entry.id   AF-A0A6G0R4D9-F1
#
_cell.length_a   1.000
_cell.length_b   1.000
_cell.length_c   1.000
_cell.angle_alpha   90.00
_cell.angle_beta   90.00
_cell.angle_gamma   90.00
#
_symmetry.space_group_name_H-M   'P 1'
#
loop_
_entity.id
_entity.type
_entity.pdbx_description
1 polymer ?
#
loop_
_entity_poly.entity_id
_entity_poly.type
_entity_poly.pdbx_seq_one_letter_code
_entity_poly.pdbx_strand_id
1 'polypeptide(L)'
;MERFVLRGDAAAALAASLADAPPSASQQQKKRRRQTTIHHGDKVVSEERVQYLKEELDDAKTPANVLSVLEALEQLFISLEMLEKTRVGVALTRLSRRAEAPEVQERAQKLLKVWKTRAKKAIRRRARRVETYGRNFAE
;
A
#
# COMPACT_ATOMS: atom_id res chain seq x y z
N MET A 1 -8.50 -6.34 53.76
CA MET A 1 -8.56 -7.27 52.62
C MET A 1 -7.26 -8.06 52.60
N GLU A 2 -7.29 -9.28 53.11
CA GLU A 2 -6.11 -10.15 53.16
C GLU A 2 -5.75 -10.62 51.75
N ARG A 3 -4.49 -10.41 51.35
CA ARG A 3 -3.96 -10.87 50.06
C ARG A 3 -3.52 -12.31 50.21
N PHE A 4 -4.39 -13.25 49.83
CA PHE A 4 -4.02 -14.66 49.76
C PHE A 4 -3.02 -14.87 48.61
N VAL A 5 -1.79 -15.24 48.96
CA VAL A 5 -0.75 -15.63 48.01
C VAL A 5 -0.84 -17.13 47.82
N LEU A 6 -1.49 -17.58 46.74
CA LEU A 6 -1.49 -18.99 46.34
C LEU A 6 -0.07 -19.41 45.93
N ARG A 7 0.47 -20.46 46.54
CA ARG A 7 1.77 -21.07 46.18
C ARG A 7 1.61 -22.56 45.92
N GLY A 8 2.43 -23.08 45.01
CA GLY A 8 2.48 -24.51 44.67
C GLY A 8 1.30 -24.96 43.81
N ASP A 9 0.80 -26.18 44.06
CA ASP A 9 -0.18 -26.87 43.22
C ASP A 9 -1.51 -26.11 43.07
N ALA A 10 -1.90 -25.31 44.07
CA ALA A 10 -3.10 -24.49 43.99
C ALA A 10 -2.96 -23.34 42.97
N ALA A 11 -1.74 -22.81 42.76
CA ALA A 11 -1.46 -21.84 41.71
C ALA A 11 -1.40 -22.50 40.32
N ALA A 12 -0.87 -23.73 40.25
CA ALA A 12 -0.82 -24.51 39.03
C ALA A 12 -2.21 -24.94 38.55
N ALA A 13 -3.09 -25.35 39.47
CA ALA A 13 -4.47 -25.71 39.17
C ALA A 13 -5.30 -24.50 38.67
N LEU A 14 -5.12 -23.32 39.28
CA LEU A 14 -5.74 -22.09 38.79
C LEU A 14 -5.23 -21.72 37.39
N ALA A 15 -3.92 -21.82 37.15
CA ALA A 15 -3.33 -21.53 35.84
C ALA A 15 -3.82 -22.50 34.76
N ALA A 16 -3.97 -23.79 35.07
CA ALA A 16 -4.51 -24.79 34.16
C ALA A 16 -5.99 -24.51 33.82
N SER A 17 -6.80 -24.11 34.82
CA SER A 17 -8.21 -23.75 34.60
C SER A 17 -8.40 -22.49 33.73
N LEU A 18 -7.45 -21.55 33.78
CA LEU A 18 -7.45 -20.35 32.95
C LEU A 18 -6.95 -20.60 31.52
N ALA A 19 -6.11 -21.61 31.32
CA ALA A 19 -5.59 -22.00 30.01
C ALA A 19 -6.66 -22.74 29.16
N ASP A 20 -7.59 -23.45 29.81
CA ASP A 20 -8.64 -24.24 29.15
C ASP A 20 -9.96 -23.47 28.97
N ALA A 21 -10.01 -22.21 29.40
CA ALA A 21 -11.17 -21.35 29.19
C ALA A 21 -11.26 -20.94 27.71
N PRO A 22 -12.44 -21.08 27.06
CA PRO A 22 -12.61 -20.63 25.68
C PRO A 22 -12.30 -19.14 25.59
N PRO A 23 -11.60 -18.68 24.53
CA PRO A 23 -11.19 -17.29 24.42
C PRO A 23 -12.43 -16.39 24.49
N SER A 24 -12.46 -15.52 25.50
CA SER A 24 -13.59 -14.63 25.77
C SER A 24 -13.90 -13.77 24.54
N ALA A 25 -15.18 -13.46 24.32
CA ALA A 25 -15.67 -12.72 23.15
C ALA A 25 -14.95 -11.37 22.92
N SER A 26 -14.39 -10.79 23.98
CA SER A 26 -13.55 -9.58 23.96
C SER A 26 -12.19 -9.78 23.26
N GLN A 27 -11.57 -10.97 23.36
CA GLN A 27 -10.36 -11.31 22.61
C GLN A 27 -10.65 -11.59 21.13
N GLN A 28 -11.81 -12.18 20.83
CA GLN A 28 -12.26 -12.42 19.45
C GLN A 28 -12.68 -11.10 18.76
N GLN A 29 -13.29 -10.16 19.48
CA GLN A 29 -13.58 -8.81 18.98
C GLN A 29 -12.32 -8.00 18.70
N LYS A 30 -11.24 -8.13 19.48
CA LYS A 30 -9.95 -7.49 19.16
C LYS A 30 -9.35 -7.95 17.81
N LYS A 31 -9.67 -9.17 17.36
CA LYS A 31 -9.26 -9.69 16.05
C LYS A 31 -10.18 -9.26 14.90
N ARG A 32 -11.45 -8.95 15.17
CA ARG A 32 -12.44 -8.53 14.17
C ARG A 32 -12.62 -7.01 14.19
N ARG A 33 -12.17 -6.34 13.13
CA ARG A 33 -12.29 -4.89 12.86
C ARG A 33 -11.21 -4.00 13.49
N ARG A 34 -9.99 -4.15 13.00
CA ARG A 34 -9.17 -2.94 12.79
C ARG A 34 -9.63 -2.32 11.47
N GLN A 35 -10.68 -1.50 11.53
CA GLN A 35 -10.96 -0.57 10.46
C GLN A 35 -9.71 0.30 10.29
N THR A 36 -9.06 0.21 9.13
CA THR A 36 -7.85 0.99 8.86
C THR A 36 -8.27 2.45 8.67
N THR A 37 -8.10 3.25 9.71
CA THR A 37 -8.29 4.70 9.63
C THR A 37 -7.44 5.24 8.49
N ILE A 38 -8.07 5.92 7.52
CA ILE A 38 -7.35 6.56 6.43
C ILE A 38 -6.66 7.79 7.02
N HIS A 39 -5.44 7.62 7.48
CA HIS A 39 -4.69 8.71 8.13
C HIS A 39 -4.27 9.83 7.17
N HIS A 40 -4.41 9.66 5.85
CA HIS A 40 -3.94 10.62 4.85
C HIS A 40 -4.93 10.69 3.68
N GLY A 41 -5.79 11.71 3.66
CA GLY A 41 -6.72 11.98 2.55
C GLY A 41 -6.00 12.21 1.22
N ASP A 42 -4.82 12.83 1.25
CA ASP A 42 -4.00 13.14 0.06
C ASP A 42 -3.47 11.90 -0.68
N LYS A 43 -3.65 10.69 -0.11
CA LYS A 43 -3.27 9.43 -0.74
C LYS A 43 -4.42 8.77 -1.50
N VAL A 44 -5.63 9.34 -1.41
CA VAL A 44 -6.80 8.86 -2.14
C VAL A 44 -6.74 9.44 -3.54
N VAL A 45 -6.42 8.59 -4.51
CA VAL A 45 -6.36 8.94 -5.92
C VAL A 45 -7.39 8.09 -6.66
N SER A 46 -8.23 8.72 -7.47
CA SER A 46 -9.19 7.99 -8.30
C SER A 46 -8.48 7.28 -9.45
N GLU A 47 -8.85 6.01 -9.65
CA GLU A 47 -8.35 5.18 -10.76
C GLU A 47 -8.63 5.84 -12.11
N GLU A 48 -9.83 6.36 -12.28
CA GLU A 48 -10.30 7.08 -13.45
C GLU A 48 -9.41 8.28 -13.80
N ARG A 49 -8.99 9.08 -12.79
CA ARG A 49 -8.13 10.24 -13.05
C ARG A 49 -6.76 9.84 -13.57
N VAL A 50 -6.19 8.76 -13.04
CA VAL A 50 -4.88 8.27 -13.50
C VAL A 50 -4.99 7.65 -14.89
N GLN A 51 -6.11 6.98 -15.17
CA GLN A 51 -6.38 6.42 -16.48
C GLN A 51 -6.56 7.51 -17.54
N TYR A 52 -7.31 8.56 -17.22
CA TYR A 52 -7.45 9.75 -18.07
C TYR A 52 -6.10 10.40 -18.37
N LEU A 53 -5.26 10.63 -17.34
CA LEU A 53 -3.94 11.22 -17.54
C LEU A 53 -3.01 10.32 -18.37
N LYS A 54 -3.18 9.00 -18.29
CA LYS A 54 -2.44 8.05 -19.12
C LYS A 54 -2.86 8.17 -20.58
N GLU A 55 -4.17 8.23 -20.86
CA GLU A 55 -4.69 8.42 -22.22
C GLU A 55 -4.24 9.76 -22.79
N GLU A 56 -4.33 10.83 -22.01
CA GLU A 56 -3.83 12.15 -22.38
C GLU A 56 -2.32 12.16 -22.65
N LEU A 57 -1.53 11.37 -21.91
CA LEU A 57 -0.10 11.19 -22.15
C LEU A 57 0.19 10.46 -23.47
N ASP A 58 -0.62 9.46 -23.81
CA ASP A 58 -0.47 8.70 -25.05
C ASP A 58 -0.92 9.52 -26.28
N ASP A 59 -1.91 10.42 -26.11
CA ASP A 59 -2.42 11.33 -27.16
C ASP A 59 -1.59 12.61 -27.33
N ALA A 60 -0.80 13.00 -26.33
CA ALA A 60 -0.02 14.22 -26.34
C ALA A 60 1.08 14.19 -27.43
N LYS A 61 0.91 15.02 -28.46
CA LYS A 61 1.87 15.16 -29.58
C LYS A 61 2.94 16.20 -29.34
N THR A 62 2.66 17.20 -28.51
CA THR A 62 3.57 18.34 -28.27
C THR A 62 4.32 18.15 -26.95
N PRO A 63 5.61 18.53 -26.86
CA PRO A 63 6.40 18.40 -25.63
C PRO A 63 5.81 19.21 -24.47
N ALA A 64 5.19 20.37 -24.72
CA ALA A 64 4.56 21.18 -23.68
C ALA A 64 3.38 20.46 -23.00
N ASN A 65 2.49 19.84 -23.79
CA ASN A 65 1.37 19.06 -23.24
C ASN A 65 1.86 17.81 -22.49
N VAL A 66 2.92 17.16 -22.97
CA VAL A 66 3.52 16.04 -22.24
C VAL A 66 4.04 16.52 -20.88
N LEU A 67 4.69 17.69 -20.81
CA LEU A 67 5.20 18.25 -19.56
C LEU A 67 4.09 18.58 -18.56
N SER A 68 2.96 19.14 -19.01
CA SER A 68 1.83 19.44 -18.13
C SER A 68 1.19 18.17 -17.56
N VAL A 69 1.06 17.12 -18.37
CA VAL A 69 0.55 15.82 -17.91
C VAL A 69 1.52 15.16 -16.91
N LEU A 70 2.84 15.25 -17.16
CA LEU A 70 3.86 14.76 -16.22
C LEU A 70 3.80 15.49 -14.87
N GLU A 71 3.57 16.80 -14.88
CA GLU A 71 3.43 17.60 -13.66
C GLU A 71 2.15 17.24 -12.89
N ALA A 72 1.04 17.03 -13.59
CA ALA A 72 -0.18 16.50 -12.99
C ALA A 72 0.02 15.10 -12.38
N LEU A 73 0.78 14.22 -13.04
CA LEU A 73 1.12 12.89 -12.52
C LEU A 73 2.07 12.94 -11.32
N GLU A 74 2.90 13.97 -11.20
CA GLU A 74 3.81 14.16 -10.06
C GLU A 74 3.07 14.53 -8.78
N GLN A 75 2.00 15.33 -8.89
CA GLN A 75 1.16 15.72 -7.76
C GLN A 75 0.36 14.55 -7.18
N LEU A 76 0.10 13.52 -7.99
CA LEU A 76 -0.70 12.37 -7.58
C LEU A 76 0.10 11.34 -6.78
N PHE A 77 -0.49 10.85 -5.69
CA PHE A 77 0.04 9.71 -4.96
C PHE A 77 -0.22 8.39 -5.72
N ILE A 78 0.68 8.04 -6.62
CA ILE A 78 0.61 6.75 -7.33
C ILE A 78 1.06 5.61 -6.40
N SER A 79 0.11 4.75 -6.02
CA SER A 79 0.35 3.56 -5.18
C SER A 79 0.77 2.34 -6.03
N LEU A 80 1.22 1.25 -5.38
CA LEU A 80 1.55 0.01 -6.07
C LEU A 80 0.33 -0.56 -6.81
N GLU A 81 -0.84 -0.56 -6.16
CA GLU A 81 -2.08 -1.07 -6.73
C GLU A 81 -2.51 -0.26 -7.95
N MET A 82 -2.34 1.07 -7.90
CA MET A 82 -2.61 1.95 -9.04
C MET A 82 -1.68 1.70 -10.22
N LEU A 83 -0.39 1.42 -9.96
CA LEU A 83 0.56 1.02 -11.00
C LEU A 83 0.19 -0.33 -11.64
N GLU A 84 -0.23 -1.29 -10.82
CA GLU A 84 -0.64 -2.63 -11.28
C GLU A 84 -1.91 -2.56 -12.15
N LYS A 85 -2.91 -1.76 -11.74
CA LYS A 85 -4.19 -1.61 -12.46
C LYS A 85 -4.08 -0.79 -13.74
N THR A 86 -3.59 0.45 -13.64
CA THR A 86 -3.61 1.40 -14.76
C THR A 86 -2.46 1.16 -15.75
N ARG A 87 -1.40 0.46 -15.32
CA ARG A 87 -0.14 0.28 -16.07
C ARG A 87 0.50 1.59 -16.55
N VAL A 88 0.21 2.72 -15.89
CA VAL A 88 0.77 4.03 -16.24
C VAL A 88 2.31 4.06 -16.26
N GLY A 89 2.96 3.25 -15.41
CA GLY A 89 4.42 3.10 -15.42
C GLY A 89 4.99 2.55 -16.73
N VAL A 90 4.23 1.72 -17.45
CA VAL A 90 4.63 1.19 -18.75
C VAL A 90 4.52 2.28 -19.82
N ALA A 91 3.43 3.05 -19.82
CA ALA A 91 3.26 4.19 -20.71
C ALA A 91 4.39 5.20 -20.52
N LEU A 92 4.70 5.56 -19.27
CA LEU A 92 5.79 6.47 -18.94
C LEU A 92 7.19 5.95 -19.35
N THR A 93 7.41 4.63 -19.27
CA THR A 93 8.68 4.02 -19.75
C THR A 93 8.79 4.04 -21.27
N ARG A 94 7.67 3.89 -21.99
CA ARG A 94 7.65 4.04 -23.46
C ARG A 94 7.91 5.49 -23.84
N LEU A 95 7.27 6.43 -23.15
CA LEU A 95 7.47 7.87 -23.34
C LEU A 95 8.95 8.24 -23.13
N SER A 96 9.57 7.80 -22.03
CA SER A 96 10.97 8.12 -21.74
C SER A 96 11.96 7.58 -22.79
N ARG A 97 11.56 6.57 -23.56
CA ARG A 97 12.36 6.00 -24.66
C ARG A 97 12.10 6.68 -26.01
N ARG A 98 10.93 7.28 -26.20
CA ARG A 98 10.47 7.86 -27.47
C ARG A 98 10.57 9.38 -27.51
N ALA A 99 10.56 10.04 -26.36
CA ALA A 99 10.59 11.50 -26.28
C ALA A 99 11.89 12.02 -26.89
N GLU A 100 11.79 12.96 -27.83
CA GLU A 100 12.96 13.62 -28.44
C GLU A 100 13.49 14.76 -27.54
N ALA A 101 12.60 15.36 -26.73
CA ALA A 101 12.95 16.44 -25.81
C ALA A 101 13.64 15.87 -24.54
N PRO A 102 14.86 16.33 -24.21
CA PRO A 102 15.61 15.82 -23.05
C PRO A 102 14.93 16.16 -21.72
N GLU A 103 14.26 17.31 -21.62
CA GLU A 103 13.54 17.73 -20.42
C GLU A 103 12.40 16.78 -20.05
N VAL A 104 11.67 16.30 -21.06
CA VAL A 104 10.59 15.31 -20.90
C VAL A 104 11.17 13.98 -20.42
N GLN A 105 12.29 13.55 -21.00
CA GLN A 105 12.97 12.32 -20.60
C GLN A 105 13.43 12.39 -19.14
N GLU A 106 14.08 13.48 -18.73
CA GLU A 106 14.55 13.66 -17.35
C GLU A 106 13.40 13.64 -16.34
N ARG A 107 12.32 14.38 -16.60
CA ARG A 107 11.14 14.40 -15.72
C ARG A 107 10.49 13.02 -15.62
N ALA A 108 10.31 12.33 -16.76
CA ALA A 108 9.76 10.98 -16.77
C ALA A 108 10.66 9.99 -15.99
N GLN A 109 11.98 10.09 -16.13
CA GLN A 109 12.92 9.25 -15.37
C GLN A 109 12.88 9.52 -13.86
N LYS A 110 12.79 10.80 -13.45
CA LYS A 110 12.64 11.19 -12.04
C LYS A 110 11.37 10.56 -11.45
N LEU A 111 10.24 10.68 -12.14
CA LEU A 111 8.96 10.06 -11.74
C LEU A 111 9.07 8.54 -11.63
N LEU A 112 9.63 7.88 -12.65
CA LEU A 112 9.84 6.43 -12.64
C LEU A 112 10.70 5.98 -11.45
N LYS A 113 11.73 6.76 -11.07
CA LYS A 113 12.58 6.45 -9.91
C LYS A 113 11.82 6.54 -8.59
N VAL A 114 11.00 7.58 -8.43
CA VAL A 114 10.12 7.76 -7.25
C VAL A 114 9.14 6.59 -7.14
N TRP A 115 8.44 6.29 -8.23
CA TRP A 115 7.45 5.21 -8.27
C TRP A 115 8.08 3.84 -8.03
N LYS A 116 9.23 3.53 -8.64
CA LYS A 116 9.98 2.29 -8.38
C LYS A 116 10.35 2.14 -6.91
N THR A 117 10.82 3.21 -6.28
CA THR A 117 11.21 3.19 -4.86
C THR A 117 10.00 2.94 -3.96
N ARG A 118 8.87 3.60 -4.25
CA ARG A 118 7.60 3.42 -3.54
C ARG A 118 7.04 2.00 -3.74
N ALA A 119 7.05 1.50 -4.97
CA ALA A 119 6.62 0.14 -5.33
C ALA A 119 7.45 -0.92 -4.59
N LYS A 120 8.79 -0.81 -4.58
CA LYS A 120 9.66 -1.73 -3.82
C LYS A 120 9.33 -1.75 -2.33
N LYS A 121 9.12 -0.58 -1.72
CA LYS A 121 8.70 -0.50 -0.31
C LYS A 121 7.34 -1.16 -0.07
N ALA A 122 6.37 -0.95 -0.97
CA ALA A 122 5.05 -1.57 -0.89
C ALA A 122 5.11 -3.10 -1.04
N ILE A 123 5.88 -3.62 -1.99
CA ILE A 123 6.10 -5.06 -2.18
C ILE A 123 6.72 -5.69 -0.93
N ARG A 124 7.77 -5.07 -0.36
CA ARG A 124 8.38 -5.56 0.88
C ARG A 124 7.39 -5.58 2.05
N ARG A 125 6.52 -4.57 2.17
CA ARG A 125 5.45 -4.55 3.18
C ARG A 125 4.41 -5.65 2.93
N ARG A 126 4.03 -5.89 1.67
CA ARG A 126 3.12 -6.99 1.29
C ARG A 126 3.73 -8.33 1.67
N ALA A 127 4.99 -8.58 1.33
CA ALA A 127 5.72 -9.81 1.67
C ALA A 127 5.80 -10.02 3.19
N ARG A 128 6.19 -8.99 3.97
CA ARG A 128 6.22 -9.07 5.44
C ARG A 128 4.84 -9.35 6.04
N ARG A 129 3.77 -8.78 5.49
CA ARG A 129 2.40 -9.09 5.95
C ARG A 129 2.05 -10.54 5.71
N VAL A 130 2.41 -11.09 4.55
CA VAL A 130 2.20 -12.52 4.24
C VAL A 130 3.01 -13.41 5.19
N GLU A 131 4.24 -13.02 5.51
CA GLU A 131 5.09 -13.74 6.48
C GLU A 131 4.52 -13.67 7.91
N THR A 132 4.06 -12.50 8.35
CA THR A 132 3.56 -12.27 9.72
C THR A 132 2.16 -12.83 9.96
N TYR A 133 1.26 -12.71 8.99
CA TYR A 133 -0.16 -13.06 9.14
C TYR A 133 -0.55 -14.33 8.38
N GLY A 134 0.41 -14.99 7.73
CA GLY A 134 0.15 -16.11 6.84
C GLY A 134 -0.41 -15.67 5.48
N ARG A 135 -0.30 -16.56 4.50
CA ARG A 135 -0.91 -16.41 3.18
C ARG A 135 -2.40 -16.68 3.37
N ASN A 136 -3.18 -15.66 3.71
CA ASN A 136 -4.63 -15.74 3.57
C ASN A 136 -4.91 -15.85 2.07
N PHE A 137 -4.89 -17.08 1.56
CA PHE A 137 -5.45 -17.42 0.27
C PHE A 137 -6.93 -17.06 0.35
N ALA A 138 -7.28 -15.92 -0.25
CA ALA A 138 -8.63 -15.73 -0.75
C ALA A 138 -8.70 -16.58 -2.03
N GLU A 139 -9.43 -17.69 -1.95
CA GLU A 139 -10.20 -18.15 -3.11
C GLU A 139 -11.28 -17.11 -3.43
#